data_AF-A0A1F4JF52-F1
#
_entry.id   AF-A0A1F4JF52-F1
#
_cell.length_a   1.000
_cell.length_b   1.000
_cell.length_c   1.000
_cell.angle_alpha   90.00
_cell.angle_beta   90.00
_cell.angle_gamma   90.00
#
_symmetry.space_group_name_H-M   'P 1'
#
loop_
_entity.id
_entity.type
_entity.pdbx_description
1 polymer ?
#
loop_
_entity_poly.entity_id
_entity_poly.type
_entity_poly.pdbx_seq_one_letter_code
_entity_poly.pdbx_strand_id
1 'polypeptide(L)'
;MNYIGWSVMLLGVAATTLLLVWGVHQNRYVLYEAALCYVWLSTYAEDARPFEHPGKLLTSGHSQIRERTAPRFEELNLHARLIKRWLFN
;
A
#
# COMPACT_ATOMS: atom_id res chain seq x y z
N MET A 1 -17.46 -32.52 -37.15
CA MET A 1 -17.34 -31.04 -37.07
C MET A 1 -17.48 -30.63 -35.60
N ASN A 2 -16.40 -30.70 -34.81
CA ASN A 2 -16.40 -30.39 -33.38
C ASN A 2 -15.65 -29.07 -33.14
N TYR A 3 -16.20 -27.96 -33.64
CA TYR A 3 -15.65 -26.61 -33.45
C TYR A 3 -15.92 -26.05 -32.03
N ILE A 4 -16.83 -26.65 -31.29
CA ILE A 4 -17.31 -26.13 -30.00
C ILE A 4 -16.35 -26.51 -28.85
N GLY A 5 -15.76 -27.71 -28.88
CA GLY A 5 -14.89 -28.20 -27.79
C GLY A 5 -13.56 -27.44 -27.64
N TRP A 6 -12.97 -27.02 -28.75
CA TRP A 6 -11.69 -26.28 -28.75
C TRP A 6 -11.86 -24.82 -28.30
N SER A 7 -13.00 -24.20 -28.61
CA SER A 7 -13.29 -22.81 -28.25
C SER A 7 -13.49 -22.62 -26.74
N VAL A 8 -14.14 -23.59 -26.08
CA VAL A 8 -14.34 -23.58 -24.61
C VAL A 8 -13.02 -23.82 -23.86
N MET A 9 -12.13 -24.67 -24.37
CA MET A 9 -10.79 -24.87 -23.78
C MET A 9 -9.93 -23.61 -23.88
N LEU A 10 -9.92 -22.93 -25.03
CA LEU A 10 -9.13 -21.71 -25.22
C LEU A 10 -9.60 -20.55 -24.32
N LEU A 11 -10.92 -20.40 -24.13
CA LEU A 11 -11.47 -19.40 -23.21
C LEU A 11 -11.10 -19.69 -21.74
N GLY A 12 -11.11 -20.96 -21.32
CA GLY A 12 -10.71 -21.35 -19.95
C GLY A 12 -9.24 -21.08 -19.65
N VAL A 13 -8.34 -21.37 -20.61
CA VAL A 13 -6.90 -21.10 -20.46
C VAL A 13 -6.62 -19.60 -20.46
N ALA A 14 -7.29 -18.82 -21.33
CA ALA A 14 -7.16 -17.37 -21.36
C ALA A 14 -7.65 -16.72 -20.05
N ALA A 15 -8.80 -17.15 -19.53
CA ALA A 15 -9.34 -16.64 -18.27
C ALA A 15 -8.44 -16.96 -17.06
N THR A 16 -7.88 -18.17 -17.02
CA THR A 16 -6.93 -18.58 -15.96
C THR A 16 -5.64 -17.77 -16.01
N THR A 17 -5.12 -17.51 -17.22
CA THR A 17 -3.92 -16.69 -17.41
C THR A 17 -4.16 -15.23 -17.01
N LEU A 18 -5.33 -14.67 -17.35
CA LEU A 18 -5.73 -13.32 -16.96
C LEU A 18 -5.86 -13.17 -15.45
N LEU A 19 -6.46 -14.16 -14.76
CA LEU A 19 -6.58 -14.16 -13.30
C LEU A 19 -5.22 -14.26 -12.60
N LEU A 20 -4.28 -15.07 -13.12
CA LEU A 20 -2.93 -15.17 -12.58
C LEU A 20 -2.13 -13.88 -12.78
N VAL A 21 -2.18 -13.29 -13.97
CA VAL A 21 -1.49 -12.02 -14.27
C VAL A 21 -2.08 -10.88 -13.43
N TRP A 22 -3.40 -10.82 -13.28
CA TRP A 22 -4.07 -9.86 -12.43
C TRP A 22 -3.69 -10.05 -10.96
N GLY A 23 -3.73 -11.28 -10.46
CA GLY A 23 -3.35 -11.60 -9.08
C GLY A 23 -1.90 -11.25 -8.75
N VAL A 24 -0.97 -11.52 -9.67
CA VAL A 24 0.44 -11.13 -9.52
C VAL A 24 0.61 -9.61 -9.54
N HIS A 25 -0.12 -8.91 -10.41
CA HIS A 25 -0.11 -7.45 -10.44
C HIS A 25 -0.59 -6.88 -9.10
N GLN A 26 -1.76 -7.31 -8.60
CA GLN A 26 -2.29 -6.84 -7.31
C GLN A 26 -1.33 -7.13 -6.14
N ASN A 27 -0.72 -8.32 -6.10
CA ASN A 27 0.22 -8.69 -5.04
C ASN A 27 1.49 -7.80 -5.03
N ARG A 28 2.01 -7.43 -6.21
CA ARG A 28 3.17 -6.52 -6.29
C ARG A 28 2.86 -5.14 -5.74
N TYR A 29 1.65 -4.63 -5.93
CA TYR A 29 1.22 -3.35 -5.35
C TYR A 29 1.15 -3.43 -3.83
N VAL A 30 0.53 -4.47 -3.27
CA VAL A 30 0.43 -4.66 -1.81
C VAL A 30 1.82 -4.75 -1.15
N LEU A 31 2.77 -5.46 -1.76
CA LEU A 31 4.14 -5.55 -1.26
C LEU A 31 4.89 -4.20 -1.33
N TYR A 32 4.68 -3.44 -2.41
CA TYR A 32 5.30 -2.13 -2.58
C TYR A 32 4.76 -1.10 -1.58
N GLU A 33 3.44 -1.01 -1.42
CA GLU A 33 2.81 -0.10 -0.46
C GLU A 33 3.20 -0.44 0.99
N ALA A 34 3.24 -1.74 1.32
CA ALA A 34 3.72 -2.18 2.62
C ALA A 34 5.18 -1.79 2.86
N ALA A 35 6.07 -1.97 1.88
CA ALA A 35 7.47 -1.57 1.97
C ALA A 35 7.61 -0.05 2.17
N LEU A 36 6.77 0.75 1.51
CA LEU A 36 6.77 2.20 1.62
C LEU A 36 6.41 2.65 3.05
N CYS A 37 5.40 2.02 3.66
CA CYS A 37 5.01 2.28 5.04
C CYS A 37 6.13 1.96 6.04
N TYR A 38 6.83 0.83 5.88
CA TYR A 38 7.95 0.45 6.75
C TYR A 38 9.15 1.39 6.61
N VAL A 39 9.52 1.76 5.37
CA VAL A 39 10.62 2.70 5.13
C VAL A 39 10.28 4.06 5.72
N TRP A 40 9.05 4.53 5.58
CA TRP A 40 8.60 5.78 6.21
C TRP A 40 8.69 5.72 7.75
N LEU A 41 8.21 4.65 8.38
CA LEU A 41 8.28 4.46 9.84
C LEU A 41 9.70 4.40 10.38
N SER A 42 10.65 3.85 9.61
CA SER A 42 12.07 3.79 10.02
C SER A 42 12.73 5.17 10.21
N THR A 43 12.09 6.24 9.76
CA THR A 43 12.54 7.62 10.00
C THR A 43 12.17 8.17 11.38
N TYR A 44 11.30 7.46 12.11
CA TYR A 44 10.84 7.80 13.45
C TYR A 44 11.49 6.89 14.49
N ALA A 45 11.66 7.38 15.72
CA ALA A 45 12.00 6.54 16.86
C ALA A 45 10.92 5.46 17.08
N GLU A 46 11.32 4.27 17.56
CA GLU A 46 10.40 3.13 17.76
C GLU A 46 9.23 3.47 18.70
N ASP A 47 9.49 4.34 19.67
CA ASP A 47 8.54 4.82 20.67
C ASP A 47 7.88 6.15 20.29
N ALA A 48 7.95 6.57 19.02
CA ALA A 48 7.42 7.84 18.54
C ALA A 48 5.96 8.08 18.96
N ARG A 49 5.69 9.32 19.38
CA ARG A 49 4.39 9.77 19.89
C ARG A 49 3.91 10.96 19.06
N PRO A 50 3.22 10.73 17.93
CA PRO A 50 2.64 11.83 17.18
C PRO A 50 1.45 12.43 17.95
N PHE A 51 1.38 13.75 17.91
CA PHE A 51 0.31 14.53 18.51
C PHE A 51 -0.45 15.28 17.41
N GLU A 52 -1.78 15.28 17.53
CA GLU A 52 -2.63 16.19 16.78
C GLU A 52 -2.57 17.57 17.44
N HIS A 53 -2.39 18.63 16.64
CA HIS A 53 -2.47 19.99 17.15
C HIS A 53 -3.85 20.24 17.79
N PRO A 54 -3.95 20.73 19.03
CA PRO A 54 -2.89 21.40 19.81
C PRO A 54 -2.08 20.54 20.80
N GLY A 55 -2.26 19.22 20.86
CA GLY A 55 -1.47 18.36 21.75
C GLY A 55 -2.12 17.03 22.11
N LYS A 56 -3.14 16.57 21.38
CA LYS A 56 -3.78 15.29 21.65
C LYS A 56 -2.88 14.16 21.15
N LEU A 57 -2.48 13.26 22.03
CA LEU A 57 -1.74 12.06 21.64
C LEU A 57 -2.60 11.21 20.72
N LEU A 58 -2.09 10.88 19.54
CA LEU A 58 -2.80 10.05 18.57
C LEU A 58 -2.46 8.58 18.73
N THR A 59 -1.17 8.28 18.86
CA THR A 59 -0.64 6.91 18.90
C THR A 59 0.65 6.89 19.71
N SER A 60 1.03 5.72 20.18
CA SER A 60 2.30 5.46 20.85
C SER A 60 3.02 4.28 20.18
N GLY A 61 4.14 4.58 19.55
CA GLY A 61 5.02 3.62 18.90
C GLY A 61 4.56 3.19 17.50
N HIS A 62 5.48 2.54 16.78
CA HIS A 62 5.32 2.20 15.36
C HIS A 62 4.07 1.37 15.06
N SER A 63 3.72 0.40 15.92
CA SER A 63 2.56 -0.47 15.68
C SER A 63 1.26 0.33 15.54
N GLN A 64 1.01 1.26 16.47
CA GLN A 64 -0.20 2.09 16.45
C GLN A 64 -0.15 3.13 15.33
N ILE A 65 1.03 3.70 15.05
CA ILE A 65 1.20 4.63 13.91
C ILE A 65 0.87 3.91 12.60
N ARG A 66 1.36 2.69 12.42
CA ARG A 66 1.14 1.87 11.23
C ARG A 66 -0.34 1.59 11.03
N GLU A 67 -1.01 1.06 12.05
CA GLU A 67 -2.43 0.72 11.99
C GLU A 67 -3.28 1.93 11.60
N ARG A 68 -3.00 3.10 12.19
CA ARG A 68 -3.70 4.34 11.87
C ARG A 68 -3.44 4.84 10.44
N THR A 69 -2.23 4.63 9.92
CA THR A 69 -1.79 5.25 8.65
C THR A 69 -1.95 4.32 7.46
N ALA A 70 -2.06 3.00 7.67
CA ALA A 70 -2.21 2.00 6.61
C ALA A 70 -3.33 2.33 5.61
N PRO A 71 -4.56 2.73 6.03
CA PRO A 71 -5.61 3.10 5.08
C PRO A 71 -5.25 4.29 4.19
N ARG A 72 -4.38 5.18 4.69
CA ARG A 72 -3.96 6.37 3.95
C ARG A 72 -3.05 6.02 2.78
N PHE A 73 -2.20 5.00 2.94
CA PHE A 73 -1.34 4.50 1.87
C PHE A 73 -2.12 3.75 0.77
N GLU A 74 -3.38 3.35 1.04
CA GLU A 74 -4.27 2.76 0.03
C GLU A 74 -4.98 3.83 -0.83
N GLU A 75 -4.91 5.12 -0.46
CA GLU A 75 -5.54 6.21 -1.19
C GLU A 75 -4.79 6.48 -2.53
N LEU A 76 -5.46 6.25 -3.66
CA LEU A 76 -4.89 6.42 -5.02
C LEU A 76 -4.39 7.83 -5.32
N ASN A 77 -4.88 8.84 -4.61
CA ASN A 77 -4.54 10.25 -4.77
C ASN A 77 -3.61 10.77 -3.66
N LEU A 78 -3.03 9.88 -2.85
CA LEU A 78 -2.05 10.29 -1.84
C LEU A 78 -0.74 10.72 -2.51
N HIS A 79 -0.55 12.04 -2.60
CA HIS A 79 0.69 12.62 -3.09
C HIS A 79 1.19 13.69 -2.12
N ALA A 80 2.43 13.54 -1.65
CA ALA A 80 3.10 14.54 -0.81
C ALA A 80 4.08 15.36 -1.66
N ARG A 81 3.95 16.70 -1.60
CA ARG A 81 4.92 17.63 -2.17
C ARG A 81 5.59 18.41 -1.05
N LEU A 82 6.91 18.36 -0.98
CA LEU A 82 7.68 19.20 -0.05
C LEU A 82 7.48 20.68 -0.41
N ILE A 83 6.85 21.45 0.48
CA ILE A 83 6.63 22.89 0.28
C ILE A 83 7.83 23.68 0.80
N LYS A 84 8.27 23.38 2.03
CA LYS A 84 9.38 24.07 2.70
C LYS A 84 9.99 23.16 3.77
N ARG A 85 11.30 23.25 3.99
CA ARG A 85 12.03 22.60 5.09
C ARG A 85 12.64 23.68 5.98
N TRP A 86 12.41 23.59 7.29
CA TRP A 86 13.03 24.45 8.30
C TRP A 86 14.02 23.63 9.12
N LEU A 87 15.18 24.22 9.41
CA LEU A 87 16.19 23.65 10.30
C LEU A 87 16.33 24.61 11.48
N PHE A 88 16.06 24.13 12.69
CA PHE A 88 16.35 24.85 13.91
C PHE A 88 17.72 24.39 14.41
N ASN A 89 18.62 25.34 14.66
CA ASN A 89 19.95 25.12 15.23
C ASN A 89 20.01 25.83 16.58
#